data_AF-A0A3D2L367-F1
#
_entry.id   AF-A0A3D2L367-F1
#
_cell.length_a   1.000
_cell.length_b   1.000
_cell.length_c   1.000
_cell.angle_alpha   90.00
_cell.angle_beta   90.00
_cell.angle_gamma   90.00
#
_symmetry.space_group_name_H-M   'P 1'
#
loop_
_entity.id
_entity.type
_entity.pdbx_description
1 polymer ?
#
loop_
_entity_poly.entity_id
_entity_poly.type
_entity_poly.pdbx_seq_one_letter_code
_entity_poly.pdbx_strand_id
1 'polypeptide(L)' 'IKQELVDNTTASVERGNFGSPTFFVKERMWFGKDRLRDVEEAILAARAA' A
#
# COMPACT_ATOMS: atom_id res chain seq x y z
N ILE A 1 -14.68 -16.48 5.04
CA ILE A 1 -13.48 -16.18 4.22
C ILE A 1 -13.79 -15.67 2.80
N LYS A 2 -14.71 -16.27 2.02
CA LYS A 2 -14.90 -15.86 0.61
C LYS A 2 -15.28 -14.38 0.45
N GLN A 3 -16.25 -13.92 1.24
CA GLN A 3 -16.69 -12.52 1.21
C GLN A 3 -15.55 -11.56 1.59
N GLU A 4 -14.86 -11.85 2.68
CA GLU A 4 -13.71 -11.09 3.16
C GLU A 4 -12.60 -10.94 2.10
N LEU A 5 -12.30 -11.99 1.31
CA LEU A 5 -11.35 -11.89 0.21
C LEU A 5 -11.80 -10.92 -0.90
N VAL A 6 -13.10 -10.92 -1.21
CA VAL A 6 -13.71 -10.00 -2.18
C VAL A 6 -13.67 -8.57 -1.64
N ASP A 7 -14.03 -8.38 -0.38
CA ASP A 7 -14.04 -7.06 0.28
C ASP A 7 -12.62 -6.48 0.34
N ASN A 8 -11.62 -7.28 0.71
CA ASN A 8 -10.23 -6.87 0.74
C ASN A 8 -9.70 -6.47 -0.64
N THR A 9 -10.07 -7.22 -1.68
CA THR A 9 -9.66 -6.91 -3.07
C THR A 9 -10.33 -5.62 -3.54
N THR A 10 -11.62 -5.44 -3.24
CA THR A 10 -12.40 -4.24 -3.60
C THR A 10 -11.82 -3.01 -2.92
N ALA A 11 -11.60 -3.07 -1.60
CA ALA A 11 -10.99 -1.98 -0.84
C ALA A 11 -9.59 -1.61 -1.34
N SER A 12 -8.80 -2.61 -1.80
CA SER A 12 -7.49 -2.36 -2.41
C SER A 12 -7.61 -1.54 -3.70
N VAL A 13 -8.54 -1.93 -4.58
CA VAL A 13 -8.82 -1.24 -5.85
C VAL A 13 -9.37 0.17 -5.62
N GLU A 14 -10.31 0.33 -4.67
CA GLU A 14 -10.87 1.64 -4.30
C GLU A 14 -9.80 2.61 -3.76
N ARG A 15 -8.76 2.07 -3.11
CA ARG A 15 -7.59 2.85 -2.67
C ARG A 15 -6.61 3.16 -3.82
N GLY A 16 -6.94 2.78 -5.05
CA GLY A 16 -6.17 3.04 -6.26
C GLY A 16 -5.12 1.98 -6.58
N ASN A 17 -5.09 0.83 -5.89
CA ASN A 17 -4.15 -0.23 -6.22
C ASN A 17 -4.46 -0.81 -7.61
N PHE A 18 -3.43 -0.93 -8.45
CA PHE A 18 -3.55 -1.42 -9.83
C PHE A 18 -2.62 -2.61 -10.13
N GLY A 19 -1.83 -3.07 -9.17
CA GLY A 19 -0.82 -4.11 -9.42
C GLY A 19 -0.16 -4.67 -8.15
N SER A 20 0.89 -5.46 -8.35
CA SER A 20 1.69 -6.04 -7.27
C SER A 20 3.19 -6.06 -7.64
N PRO A 21 4.11 -5.81 -6.69
CA PRO A 21 3.86 -5.41 -5.30
C PRO A 21 3.49 -3.91 -5.18
N THR A 22 2.54 -3.60 -4.30
CA THR A 22 2.12 -2.24 -3.96
C THR A 22 2.15 -2.05 -2.44
N PHE A 23 2.72 -0.95 -1.99
CA PHE A 23 2.85 -0.58 -0.59
C PHE A 23 2.11 0.73 -0.34
N PHE A 24 1.51 0.85 0.84
CA PHE A 24 0.89 2.09 1.28
C PHE A 24 1.45 2.51 2.64
N VAL A 25 1.82 3.78 2.74
CA VAL A 25 2.22 4.42 4.01
C VAL A 25 1.34 5.65 4.16
N LYS A 26 0.38 5.58 5.10
CA LYS A 26 -0.70 6.57 5.26
C LYS A 26 -1.47 6.74 3.94
N GLU A 27 -1.60 7.96 3.41
CA GLU A 27 -2.30 8.26 2.15
C GLU A 27 -1.44 8.07 0.90
N ARG A 28 -0.13 7.82 1.05
CA ARG A 28 0.80 7.65 -0.08
C ARG A 28 0.90 6.19 -0.53
N MET A 29 1.05 5.98 -1.84
CA MET A 29 1.16 4.68 -2.50
C MET A 29 2.48 4.57 -3.27
N TRP A 30 3.11 3.39 -3.20
CA TRP A 30 4.31 3.03 -3.95
C TRP A 30 4.10 1.71 -4.68
N PHE A 31 4.41 1.67 -5.98
CA PHE A 31 4.31 0.48 -6.81
C PHE A 31 5.70 -0.01 -7.25
N GLY A 32 5.92 -1.31 -7.16
CA GLY A 32 7.15 -1.99 -7.57
C GLY A 32 8.16 -2.19 -6.44
N LYS A 33 8.97 -3.23 -6.57
CA LYS A 33 10.00 -3.62 -5.57
C LYS A 33 11.14 -2.60 -5.44
N ASP A 34 11.40 -1.82 -6.49
CA ASP A 34 12.47 -0.83 -6.51
C ASP A 34 12.16 0.38 -5.61
N ARG A 35 10.92 0.47 -5.11
CA ARG A 35 10.45 1.52 -4.19
C ARG A 35 10.62 1.16 -2.71
N LEU A 36 11.14 -0.02 -2.37
CA LEU A 36 11.22 -0.45 -0.96
C LEU A 36 12.01 0.52 -0.07
N ARG A 37 13.11 1.09 -0.57
CA ARG A 37 13.89 2.08 0.18
C ARG A 37 13.08 3.35 0.46
N ASP A 38 12.37 3.85 -0.56
CA ASP A 38 11.49 5.02 -0.42
C ASP A 38 10.34 4.75 0.57
N VAL A 39 9.82 3.52 0.59
CA VAL A 39 8.78 3.07 1.54
C VAL A 39 9.33 3.06 2.97
N GLU A 40 10.54 2.54 3.19
CA GLU A 40 11.19 2.55 4.51
C GLU A 40 11.38 3.99 5.03
N GLU A 41 11.89 4.89 4.19
CA GLU A 41 12.07 6.30 4.54
C GLU A 41 10.71 6.97 4.87
N ALA A 42 9.66 6.67 4.09
CA ALA A 42 8.32 7.17 4.36
C ALA A 42 7.75 6.67 5.69
N ILE A 43 8.01 5.41 6.06
CA ILE A 43 7.58 4.84 7.36
C ILE A 43 8.28 5.57 8.51
N LEU A 44 9.59 5.84 8.40
CA LEU A 44 10.33 6.57 9.41
C LEU A 44 9.80 8.00 9.56
N ALA A 45 9.58 8.71 8.44
CA ALA A 45 9.04 10.06 8.46
C ALA A 45 7.64 10.11 9.09
N ALA A 46 6.77 9.16 8.77
CA ALA A 46 5.40 9.09 9.29
C ALA A 46 5.30 8.70 10.78
N ARG A 47 6.37 8.16 11.37
CA ARG A 47 6.47 7.84 12.81
C ARG A 47 7.00 9.01 13.65
N ALA A 48 7.76 9.91 13.04
CA ALA A 48 8.35 11.06 13.70
C ALA A 48 7.41 12.28 13.79
N ALA A 49 6.30 12.25 13.03
CA ALA A 49 5.21 13.23 13.07
C ALA A 49 4.08 12.74 13.98
#